data_AF-A0A951FPN0-F1
#
_entry.id   AF-A0A951FPN0-F1
#
_cell.length_a   1.000
_cell.length_b   1.000
_cell.length_c   1.000
_cell.angle_alpha   90.00
_cell.angle_beta   90.00
_cell.angle_gamma   90.00
#
_symmetry.space_group_name_H-M   'P 1'
#
loop_
_entity.id
_entity.type
_entity.pdbx_description
1 polymer ?
#
loop_
_entity_poly.entity_id
_entity_poly.type
_entity_poly.pdbx_seq_one_letter_code
_entity_poly.pdbx_strand_id
1 'polypeptide(L)'
;MTADDDRRARALARLAELDDEPGGEEFLARMGVLGDWVVDFAFGDVHTRPGLSARERELIIVAVLTTLGSCDPQVRAHIRALRAIDVPWSDIEETILQTTPYAGIPRAINAMKVLRDEQEAGQ
;
A
#
# COMPACT_ATOMS: atom_id res chain seq x y z
N MET A 1 4.95 20.62 -20.59
CA MET A 1 4.63 19.46 -19.73
C MET A 1 4.20 18.34 -20.67
N THR A 2 5.02 17.31 -20.78
CA THR A 2 4.70 16.12 -21.57
C THR A 2 3.64 15.28 -20.83
N ALA A 3 3.00 14.33 -21.53
CA ALA A 3 2.10 13.38 -20.86
C ALA A 3 2.80 12.56 -19.77
N ASP A 4 4.11 12.40 -19.88
CA ASP A 4 4.98 11.71 -18.93
C ASP A 4 5.24 12.55 -17.67
N ASP A 5 5.53 13.85 -17.84
CA ASP A 5 5.68 14.80 -16.72
C ASP A 5 4.39 14.91 -15.90
N ASP A 6 3.23 14.87 -16.58
CA ASP A 6 1.91 14.95 -15.96
C ASP A 6 1.58 13.67 -15.15
N ARG A 7 2.04 12.50 -15.61
CA ARG A 7 1.90 11.23 -14.88
C ARG A 7 2.71 11.22 -13.59
N ARG A 8 3.99 11.58 -13.66
CA ARG A 8 4.86 11.60 -12.47
C ARG A 8 4.36 12.61 -11.44
N ALA A 9 3.90 13.78 -11.87
CA ALA A 9 3.34 14.78 -10.96
C ALA A 9 2.13 14.24 -10.17
N ARG A 10 1.21 13.54 -10.84
CA ARG A 10 0.07 12.88 -10.18
C ARG A 10 0.52 11.79 -9.20
N ALA A 11 1.52 11.00 -9.58
CA ALA A 11 2.07 9.96 -8.72
C ALA A 11 2.61 10.53 -7.41
N LEU A 12 3.44 11.57 -7.50
CA LEU A 12 4.06 12.20 -6.33
C LEU A 12 3.02 12.86 -5.42
N ALA A 13 2.01 13.53 -5.99
CA ALA A 13 0.89 14.04 -5.22
C ALA A 13 0.18 12.90 -4.46
N ARG A 14 -0.02 11.76 -5.11
CA ARG A 14 -0.67 10.60 -4.50
C ARG A 14 0.15 9.95 -3.39
N LEU A 15 1.45 9.82 -3.59
CA LEU A 15 2.38 9.31 -2.57
C LEU A 15 2.42 10.20 -1.33
N ALA A 16 2.39 11.53 -1.53
CA ALA A 16 2.35 12.48 -0.42
C ALA A 16 1.07 12.38 0.42
N GLU A 17 -0.07 12.00 -0.17
CA GLU A 17 -1.32 11.75 0.56
C GLU A 17 -1.27 10.50 1.45
N LEU A 18 -0.38 9.55 1.16
CA LEU A 18 -0.32 8.24 1.81
C LEU A 18 0.78 8.14 2.88
N ASP A 19 1.51 9.21 3.16
CA ASP A 19 2.61 9.21 4.14
C ASP A 19 3.58 8.03 3.94
N ASP A 20 4.04 7.88 2.69
CA ASP A 20 4.69 6.67 2.14
C ASP A 20 6.04 6.33 2.81
N GLU A 21 5.97 5.56 3.89
CA GLU A 21 7.11 4.94 4.56
C GLU A 21 7.31 3.48 4.07
N PRO A 22 8.55 3.08 3.70
CA PRO A 22 9.81 3.66 4.17
C PRO A 22 10.52 4.51 3.10
N GLY A 23 10.51 5.84 3.28
CA GLY A 23 11.37 6.79 2.55
C GLY A 23 10.85 7.33 1.21
N GLY A 24 9.58 7.12 0.86
CA GLY A 24 8.90 7.76 -0.28
C GLY A 24 9.66 7.77 -1.60
N GLU A 25 9.61 8.91 -2.31
CA GLU A 25 10.27 9.08 -3.62
C GLU A 25 11.79 8.81 -3.56
N GLU A 26 12.46 9.19 -2.47
CA GLU A 26 13.91 8.99 -2.34
C GLU A 26 14.27 7.50 -2.27
N PHE A 27 13.50 6.72 -1.52
CA PHE A 27 13.67 5.27 -1.46
C PHE A 27 13.42 4.63 -2.83
N LEU A 28 12.33 5.01 -3.50
CA LEU A 28 11.99 4.48 -4.83
C LEU A 28 13.04 4.88 -5.87
N ALA A 29 13.55 6.11 -5.85
CA ALA A 29 14.60 6.57 -6.77
C ALA A 29 15.86 5.70 -6.71
N ARG A 30 16.21 5.16 -5.53
CA ARG A 30 17.36 4.24 -5.36
C ARG A 30 17.17 2.89 -6.07
N MET A 31 15.95 2.53 -6.45
CA MET A 31 15.64 1.33 -7.22
C MET A 31 15.78 1.54 -8.74
N GLY A 32 16.14 2.76 -9.18
CA GLY A 32 16.30 3.10 -10.60
C GLY A 32 15.00 2.91 -11.37
N VAL A 33 15.08 2.28 -12.56
CA VAL A 33 13.94 2.07 -13.45
C VAL A 33 12.76 1.38 -12.77
N LEU A 34 13.02 0.47 -11.82
CA LEU A 34 11.94 -0.19 -11.08
C LEU A 34 11.18 0.80 -10.18
N GLY A 35 11.90 1.71 -9.53
CA GLY A 35 11.29 2.78 -8.74
C GLY A 35 10.47 3.72 -9.61
N ASP A 36 10.99 4.07 -10.79
CA ASP A 36 10.24 4.87 -11.75
C ASP A 36 8.94 4.18 -12.17
N TRP A 37 8.94 2.86 -12.40
CA TRP A 37 7.70 2.13 -12.69
C TRP A 37 6.72 2.12 -11.52
N VAL A 38 7.20 2.04 -10.29
CA VAL A 38 6.33 2.13 -9.11
C VAL A 38 5.68 3.51 -9.06
N VAL A 39 6.48 4.58 -9.12
CA VAL A 39 5.98 5.96 -9.07
C VAL A 39 5.03 6.20 -10.24
N ASP A 40 5.53 6.12 -11.46
CA ASP A 40 4.83 6.54 -12.65
C ASP A 40 3.63 5.65 -12.98
N PHE A 41 3.83 4.34 -13.03
CA PHE A 41 2.77 3.42 -13.45
C PHE A 41 1.87 3.02 -12.29
N ALA A 42 2.41 2.52 -11.17
CA ALA A 42 1.56 2.03 -10.10
C ALA A 42 0.79 3.18 -9.43
N PHE A 43 1.46 4.27 -9.05
CA PHE A 43 0.81 5.41 -8.42
C PHE A 43 0.23 6.41 -9.43
N GLY A 44 0.99 6.78 -10.47
CA GLY A 44 0.58 7.81 -11.43
C GLY A 44 -0.53 7.40 -12.40
N ASP A 45 -0.54 6.14 -12.86
CA ASP A 45 -1.49 5.64 -13.86
C ASP A 45 -2.60 4.76 -13.26
N VAL A 46 -2.29 3.89 -12.29
CA VAL A 46 -3.26 2.90 -11.77
C VAL A 46 -3.99 3.41 -10.52
N HIS A 47 -3.27 3.97 -9.55
CA HIS A 47 -3.84 4.39 -8.26
C HIS A 47 -4.72 5.63 -8.38
N THR A 48 -4.36 6.56 -9.27
CA THR A 48 -5.08 7.81 -9.51
C THR A 48 -6.33 7.65 -10.37
N ARG A 49 -6.62 6.45 -10.89
CA ARG A 49 -7.82 6.22 -11.71
C ARG A 49 -9.09 6.53 -10.93
N PRO A 50 -10.14 7.07 -11.58
CA PRO A 50 -11.43 7.21 -10.94
C PRO A 50 -12.07 5.85 -10.66
N GLY A 51 -13.04 5.81 -9.74
CA GLY A 51 -13.91 4.66 -9.48
C GLY A 51 -13.78 4.10 -8.06
N LEU A 52 -12.55 3.83 -7.61
CA LEU A 52 -12.29 3.43 -6.22
C LEU A 52 -11.62 4.55 -5.45
N SER A 53 -12.08 4.75 -4.22
CA SER A 53 -11.47 5.63 -3.24
C SER A 53 -10.08 5.15 -2.83
N ALA A 54 -9.33 6.07 -2.21
CA ALA A 54 -8.05 5.78 -1.59
C ALA A 54 -8.10 4.57 -0.65
N ARG A 55 -9.08 4.59 0.26
CA ARG A 55 -9.35 3.52 1.22
C ARG A 55 -9.55 2.18 0.53
N GLU A 56 -10.44 2.11 -0.47
CA GLU A 56 -10.75 0.86 -1.15
C GLU A 56 -9.53 0.27 -1.86
N ARG A 57 -8.73 1.12 -2.52
CA ARG A 57 -7.51 0.68 -3.22
C ARG A 57 -6.49 0.07 -2.27
N GLU A 58 -6.22 0.76 -1.18
CA GLU A 58 -5.25 0.33 -0.20
C GLU A 58 -5.68 -0.98 0.51
N LEU A 59 -6.97 -1.11 0.87
CA LEU A 59 -7.48 -2.37 1.42
C LEU A 59 -7.36 -3.52 0.42
N ILE A 60 -7.64 -3.29 -0.86
CA ILE A 60 -7.45 -4.30 -1.91
C ILE A 60 -5.96 -4.67 -2.04
N ILE A 61 -5.05 -3.70 -1.99
CA ILE A 61 -3.61 -3.97 -2.06
C ILE A 61 -3.17 -4.83 -0.87
N VAL A 62 -3.59 -4.50 0.36
CA VAL A 62 -3.30 -5.33 1.55
C VAL A 62 -3.84 -6.75 1.39
N ALA A 63 -5.06 -6.92 0.89
CA ALA A 63 -5.64 -8.24 0.64
C ALA A 63 -4.83 -9.04 -0.39
N VAL A 64 -4.39 -8.39 -1.47
CA VAL A 64 -3.58 -9.01 -2.53
C VAL A 64 -2.19 -9.38 -2.01
N LEU A 65 -1.50 -8.49 -1.29
CA LEU A 65 -0.17 -8.74 -0.73
C LEU A 65 -0.20 -9.85 0.31
N THR A 66 -1.24 -9.87 1.16
CA THR A 66 -1.50 -10.98 2.08
C THR A 66 -1.65 -12.29 1.30
N THR A 67 -2.39 -12.27 0.20
CA THR A 67 -2.63 -13.45 -0.64
C THR A 67 -1.37 -13.91 -1.36
N LEU A 68 -0.49 -13.02 -1.83
CA LEU A 68 0.79 -13.38 -2.45
C LEU A 68 1.73 -14.04 -1.42
N GLY A 69 1.77 -13.50 -0.19
CA GLY A 69 2.66 -13.95 0.87
C GLY A 69 4.12 -13.52 0.65
N SER A 70 4.93 -13.55 1.72
CA SER A 70 6.31 -13.06 1.71
C SER A 70 6.44 -11.59 1.25
N CYS A 71 5.41 -10.79 1.48
CA CYS A 71 5.33 -9.38 1.14
C CYS A 71 5.23 -8.51 2.41
N ASP A 72 5.74 -8.99 3.54
CA ASP A 72 5.59 -8.35 4.84
C ASP A 72 6.03 -6.86 4.85
N PRO A 73 7.14 -6.46 4.19
CA PRO A 73 7.50 -5.04 4.09
C PRO A 73 6.44 -4.21 3.34
N GLN A 74 5.87 -4.73 2.27
CA GLN A 74 4.85 -4.04 1.49
C GLN A 74 3.52 -4.02 2.25
N VAL A 75 3.13 -5.12 2.91
CA VAL A 75 1.95 -5.13 3.79
C VAL A 75 2.09 -4.04 4.84
N ARG A 76 3.26 -3.91 5.47
CA ARG A 76 3.54 -2.86 6.45
C ARG A 76 3.39 -1.45 5.88
N ALA A 77 3.99 -1.18 4.72
CA ALA A 77 3.89 0.12 4.04
C ALA A 77 2.42 0.48 3.74
N HIS A 78 1.64 -0.45 3.21
CA HIS A 78 0.23 -0.20 2.88
C HIS A 78 -0.68 -0.13 4.12
N ILE A 79 -0.33 -0.79 5.23
CA ILE A 79 -1.00 -0.57 6.52
C ILE A 79 -0.75 0.87 7.02
N ARG A 80 0.47 1.37 6.93
CA ARG A 80 0.79 2.77 7.29
C ARG A 80 0.04 3.76 6.39
N ALA A 81 0.02 3.49 5.09
CA ALA A 81 -0.74 4.29 4.13
C ALA A 81 -2.23 4.37 4.49
N LEU A 82 -2.85 3.24 4.85
CA LEU A 82 -4.24 3.20 5.34
C LEU A 82 -4.43 4.06 6.60
N ARG A 83 -3.48 4.03 7.53
CA ARG A 83 -3.54 4.82 8.76
C ARG A 83 -3.35 6.32 8.51
N ALA A 84 -2.50 6.70 7.57
CA ALA A 84 -2.30 8.09 7.17
C ALA A 84 -3.59 8.74 6.61
N ILE A 85 -4.45 7.95 5.98
CA ILE A 85 -5.77 8.36 5.50
C ILE A 85 -6.91 7.98 6.45
N ASP A 86 -6.61 7.85 7.75
CA ASP A 86 -7.55 7.63 8.86
C ASP A 86 -8.40 6.35 8.81
N VAL A 87 -8.02 5.33 8.02
CA VAL A 87 -8.77 4.06 7.96
C VAL A 87 -8.59 3.27 9.25
N PRO A 88 -9.66 2.95 10.00
CA PRO A 88 -9.53 2.35 11.33
C PRO A 88 -8.89 0.97 11.26
N TRP A 89 -8.13 0.63 12.32
CA TRP A 89 -7.47 -0.68 12.43
C TRP A 89 -8.41 -1.87 12.21
N SER A 90 -9.67 -1.75 12.64
CA SER A 90 -10.69 -2.78 12.45
C SER A 90 -10.92 -3.12 10.99
N ASP A 91 -10.89 -2.13 10.10
CA ASP A 91 -11.13 -2.35 8.66
C ASP A 91 -9.96 -3.12 8.03
N ILE A 92 -8.74 -2.82 8.48
CA ILE A 92 -7.51 -3.50 8.05
C ILE A 92 -7.50 -4.94 8.54
N GLU A 93 -7.87 -5.14 9.82
CA GLU A 93 -7.99 -6.45 10.44
C GLU A 93 -9.01 -7.34 9.73
N GLU A 94 -10.22 -6.82 9.49
CA GLU A 94 -11.27 -7.52 8.75
C GLU A 94 -10.85 -7.85 7.32
N THR A 95 -10.12 -6.95 6.66
CA THR A 95 -9.59 -7.19 5.30
C THR A 95 -8.62 -8.37 5.28
N ILE A 96 -7.70 -8.44 6.24
CA ILE A 96 -6.77 -9.58 6.37
C ILE A 96 -7.54 -10.86 6.71
N LEU A 97 -8.48 -10.80 7.66
CA LEU A 97 -9.32 -11.95 8.04
C LEU A 97 -10.08 -12.51 6.83
N GLN A 98 -10.65 -11.65 5.99
CA GLN A 98 -11.41 -12.01 4.80
C GLN A 98 -10.58 -12.77 3.76
N THR A 99 -9.24 -12.64 3.76
CA THR A 99 -8.36 -13.40 2.86
C THR A 99 -8.22 -14.87 3.28
N THR A 100 -8.45 -15.20 4.55
CA THR A 100 -8.22 -16.53 5.15
C THR A 100 -8.80 -17.70 4.34
N PRO A 101 -10.08 -17.69 3.91
CA PRO A 101 -10.65 -18.81 3.15
C PRO A 101 -10.03 -19.00 1.76
N TYR A 102 -9.39 -17.98 1.18
CA TYR A 102 -8.87 -18.01 -0.19
C TYR A 102 -7.34 -18.17 -0.25
N ALA A 103 -6.63 -17.49 0.66
CA ALA A 103 -5.17 -17.50 0.74
C ALA A 103 -4.62 -18.57 1.72
N GLY A 104 -5.47 -19.07 2.61
CA GLY A 104 -5.11 -20.00 3.66
C GLY A 104 -4.62 -19.31 4.94
N ILE A 105 -4.85 -19.99 6.07
CA ILE A 105 -4.51 -19.52 7.42
C ILE A 105 -3.06 -19.04 7.57
N PRO A 106 -2.02 -19.74 7.04
CA PRO A 106 -0.64 -19.32 7.26
C PRO A 106 -0.33 -17.92 6.72
N ARG A 107 -0.90 -17.56 5.56
CA ARG A 107 -0.68 -16.23 4.95
C ARG A 107 -1.41 -15.14 5.72
N ALA A 108 -2.65 -15.39 6.12
CA ALA A 108 -3.41 -14.47 6.97
C ALA A 108 -2.71 -14.24 8.32
N ILE A 109 -2.16 -15.29 8.96
CA ILE A 109 -1.39 -15.16 10.21
C ILE A 109 -0.17 -14.26 10.03
N ASN A 110 0.59 -14.41 8.93
CA ASN A 110 1.77 -13.58 8.69
C ASN A 110 1.39 -12.11 8.53
N ALA A 111 0.35 -11.79 7.74
CA ALA A 111 -0.14 -10.42 7.62
C ALA A 111 -0.71 -9.86 8.95
N MET A 112 -1.43 -10.68 9.72
CA MET A 112 -1.91 -10.28 11.05
C MET A 112 -0.77 -9.95 12.01
N LYS A 113 0.36 -10.66 11.96
CA LYS A 113 1.54 -10.31 12.76
C LYS A 113 2.06 -8.92 12.41
N VAL A 114 2.19 -8.63 11.11
CA VAL A 114 2.59 -7.28 10.64
C VAL A 114 1.62 -6.21 11.15
N LEU A 115 0.30 -6.47 11.10
CA LEU A 115 -0.70 -5.56 11.65
C LEU A 115 -0.51 -5.32 13.15
N ARG A 116 -0.30 -6.38 13.94
CA ARG A 116 -0.10 -6.28 15.39
C ARG A 116 1.17 -5.48 15.72
N ASP A 117 2.27 -5.73 15.03
CA ASP A 117 3.50 -4.96 15.20
C ASP A 117 3.26 -3.45 14.98
N GLU A 118 2.49 -3.07 13.95
CA GLU A 118 2.17 -1.68 13.65
C GLU A 118 1.21 -1.05 14.68
N GLN A 119 0.27 -1.83 15.22
CA GLN A 119 -0.61 -1.38 16.30
C GLN A 119 0.16 -1.09 17.60
N GLU A 120 1.18 -1.90 17.90
CA GLU A 120 2.05 -1.72 19.06
C GLU A 120 3.02 -0.54 18.88
N ALA A 121 3.58 -0.36 17.67
CA ALA A 121 4.48 0.76 17.38
C ALA A 121 3.77 2.13 17.36
N GLY A 122 2.46 2.16 17.12
CA GLY A 122 1.64 3.37 17.13
C GLY A 122 1.02 3.74 18.48
N GLN A 123 1.29 2.97 19.54
CA GLN A 123 0.95 3.31 20.93
C GLN A 123 2.06 4.16 21.58
#